data_AF-A0A958VZS7-F1
#
_entry.id   AF-A0A958VZS7-F1
#
_cell.length_a   1.000
_cell.length_b   1.000
_cell.length_c   1.000
_cell.angle_alpha   90.00
_cell.angle_beta   90.00
_cell.angle_gamma   90.00
#
_symmetry.space_group_name_H-M   'P 1'
#
loop_
_entity.id
_entity.type
_entity.pdbx_description
1 polymer ?
#
loop_
_entity_poly.entity_id
_entity_poly.type
_entity_poly.pdbx_seq_one_letter_code
_entity_poly.pdbx_strand_id
1 'polypeptide(L)'
;MVKRFAKASGDLNPLHHDEVFAQQTPYKGLITSGAQTTSLLLGTTATKFSEYGPMVGLEFSFRFRKAIHASEKIKIEMLVVNVTENLKLGGRLIDLRGRILKENGQTALGAKGLILLKNT
;
A
#
# COMPACT_ATOMS: atom_id res chain seq x y z
N MET A 1 -12.54 3.41 -10.31
CA MET A 1 -12.03 2.66 -9.14
C MET A 1 -11.91 3.54 -7.90
N VAL A 2 -11.23 4.69 -7.97
CA VAL A 2 -10.95 5.57 -6.81
C VAL A 2 -12.21 5.98 -6.03
N LYS A 3 -13.21 6.57 -6.69
CA LYS A 3 -14.47 6.99 -6.03
C LYS A 3 -15.15 5.84 -5.28
N ARG A 4 -15.20 4.66 -5.90
CA ARG A 4 -15.86 3.47 -5.34
C ARG A 4 -15.10 2.96 -4.12
N PHE A 5 -13.77 2.89 -4.20
CA PHE A 5 -12.95 2.47 -3.07
C PHE A 5 -13.10 3.43 -1.90
N ALA A 6 -12.96 4.75 -2.14
CA ALA A 6 -13.08 5.76 -1.09
C ALA A 6 -14.40 5.64 -0.32
N LYS A 7 -15.53 5.57 -1.03
CA LYS A 7 -16.84 5.37 -0.40
C LYS A 7 -16.94 4.04 0.35
N ALA A 8 -16.46 2.95 -0.24
CA ALA A 8 -16.50 1.63 0.40
C ALA A 8 -15.62 1.53 1.65
N SER A 9 -14.52 2.29 1.71
CA SER A 9 -13.63 2.34 2.88
C SER A 9 -14.06 3.37 3.93
N GLY A 10 -15.20 4.04 3.75
CA GLY A 10 -15.66 5.12 4.64
C GLY A 10 -14.84 6.41 4.51
N ASP A 11 -14.03 6.55 3.46
CA ASP A 11 -13.26 7.76 3.18
C ASP A 11 -14.12 8.77 2.43
N LEU A 12 -14.67 9.72 3.18
CA LEU A 12 -15.53 10.79 2.68
C LEU A 12 -14.77 12.07 2.32
N ASN A 13 -13.42 12.05 2.28
CA ASN A 13 -12.67 13.22 1.84
C ASN A 13 -12.98 13.52 0.37
N PRO A 14 -13.48 14.73 0.04
CA PRO A 14 -13.93 15.06 -1.32
C PRO A 14 -12.81 14.96 -2.38
N LEU A 15 -11.53 15.03 -1.98
CA LEU A 15 -10.38 14.80 -2.88
C LEU A 15 -10.40 13.44 -3.61
N HIS A 16 -11.14 12.47 -3.08
CA HIS A 16 -11.16 11.09 -3.58
C HIS A 16 -12.45 10.71 -4.30
N HIS A 17 -13.50 11.55 -4.22
CA HIS A 17 -14.80 11.21 -4.81
C HIS A 17 -15.55 12.35 -5.49
N ASP A 18 -15.22 13.60 -5.22
CA ASP A 18 -15.83 14.80 -5.82
C ASP A 18 -14.87 15.45 -6.82
N GLU A 19 -15.19 15.34 -8.11
CA GLU A 19 -14.37 15.92 -9.19
C GLU A 19 -14.41 17.44 -9.21
N VAL A 20 -15.55 18.06 -8.90
CA VAL A 20 -15.71 19.51 -8.93
C VAL A 20 -14.87 20.13 -7.82
N PHE A 21 -14.95 19.57 -6.61
CA PHE A 21 -14.10 19.99 -5.51
C PHE A 21 -12.63 19.78 -5.83
N ALA A 22 -12.24 18.58 -6.29
CA ALA A 22 -10.84 18.25 -6.55
C ALA A 22 -10.21 19.13 -7.65
N GLN A 23 -10.98 19.54 -8.66
CA GLN A 23 -10.54 20.44 -9.73
C GLN A 23 -10.13 21.83 -9.22
N GLN A 24 -10.76 22.29 -8.13
CA GLN A 24 -10.49 23.60 -7.53
C GLN A 24 -9.22 23.59 -6.66
N THR A 25 -8.73 22.42 -6.26
CA THR A 25 -7.51 22.28 -5.46
C THR A 25 -6.23 22.36 -6.31
N PRO A 26 -5.03 22.41 -5.68
CA PRO A 26 -3.77 22.28 -6.40
C PRO A 26 -3.61 20.96 -7.18
N TYR A 27 -4.41 19.93 -6.85
CA TYR A 27 -4.35 18.63 -7.53
C TYR A 27 -5.10 18.59 -8.86
N LYS A 28 -5.94 19.58 -9.20
CA LYS A 28 -6.61 19.70 -10.51
C LYS A 28 -7.29 18.42 -11.00
N GLY A 29 -7.89 17.67 -10.07
CA GLY A 29 -8.54 16.39 -10.33
C GLY A 29 -8.41 15.43 -9.15
N LEU A 30 -9.11 14.29 -9.24
CA LEU A 30 -9.12 13.29 -8.18
C LEU A 30 -7.73 12.70 -7.93
N ILE A 31 -7.41 12.53 -6.66
CA ILE A 31 -6.25 11.75 -6.21
C ILE A 31 -6.73 10.50 -5.51
N THR A 32 -5.94 9.43 -5.55
CA THR A 32 -6.23 8.22 -4.79
C THR A 32 -6.05 8.45 -3.29
N SER A 33 -6.82 7.75 -2.46
CA SER A 33 -6.67 7.85 -1.02
C SER A 33 -5.42 7.12 -0.53
N GLY A 34 -4.96 7.54 0.65
CA GLY A 34 -3.88 6.83 1.35
C GLY A 34 -4.26 5.38 1.59
N ALA A 35 -5.50 5.11 2.03
CA ALA A 35 -6.00 3.76 2.27
C ALA A 35 -6.02 2.90 0.99
N GLN A 36 -6.39 3.46 -0.16
CA GLN A 36 -6.38 2.71 -1.41
C GLN A 36 -4.97 2.32 -1.82
N THR A 37 -4.02 3.25 -1.76
CA THR A 37 -2.62 2.97 -2.14
C THR A 37 -1.95 1.98 -1.20
N THR A 38 -2.19 2.09 0.11
CA THR A 38 -1.66 1.12 1.06
C THR A 38 -2.34 -0.24 0.93
N SER A 39 -3.64 -0.30 0.62
CA SER A 39 -4.34 -1.57 0.36
C SER A 39 -3.75 -2.34 -0.82
N LEU A 40 -3.29 -1.64 -1.87
CA LEU A 40 -2.63 -2.28 -2.99
C LEU A 40 -1.29 -2.89 -2.56
N LEU A 41 -0.49 -2.16 -1.79
CA LEU A 41 0.79 -2.66 -1.27
C LEU A 41 0.58 -3.86 -0.33
N LEU A 42 -0.37 -3.77 0.60
CA LEU A 42 -0.73 -4.86 1.51
C LEU A 42 -1.24 -6.08 0.74
N GLY A 43 -2.13 -5.89 -0.23
CA GLY A 43 -2.66 -6.94 -1.09
C GLY A 43 -1.55 -7.63 -1.88
N THR A 44 -0.68 -6.86 -2.56
CA THR A 44 0.48 -7.42 -3.27
C THR A 44 1.38 -8.23 -2.34
N THR A 45 1.62 -7.75 -1.13
CA THR A 45 2.41 -8.47 -0.12
C THR A 45 1.75 -9.78 0.26
N ALA A 46 0.47 -9.74 0.65
CA ALA A 46 -0.27 -10.92 1.07
C ALA A 46 -0.34 -11.96 -0.03
N THR A 47 -0.71 -11.55 -1.26
CA THR A 47 -0.76 -12.43 -2.43
C THR A 47 0.59 -13.13 -2.64
N LYS A 48 1.70 -12.38 -2.67
CA LYS A 48 3.01 -12.98 -2.94
C LYS A 48 3.46 -13.95 -1.85
N PHE A 49 3.30 -13.58 -0.58
CA PHE A 49 3.80 -14.40 0.52
C PHE A 49 2.90 -15.60 0.84
N SER A 50 1.60 -15.52 0.51
CA SER A 50 0.68 -16.66 0.65
C SER A 50 1.04 -17.86 -0.23
N GLU A 51 1.82 -17.65 -1.31
CA GLU A 51 2.37 -18.73 -2.14
C GLU A 51 3.32 -19.66 -1.37
N TYR A 52 3.92 -19.17 -0.27
CA TYR A 52 4.90 -19.92 0.53
C TYR A 52 4.31 -20.50 1.83
N GLY A 53 3.01 -20.30 2.06
CA GLY A 53 2.31 -20.78 3.25
C GLY A 53 1.41 -19.72 3.90
N PRO A 54 0.67 -20.08 4.96
CA PRO A 54 -0.17 -19.14 5.69
C PRO A 54 0.66 -17.97 6.23
N MET A 55 0.21 -16.75 5.93
CA MET A 55 0.93 -15.54 6.31
C MET A 55 0.00 -14.50 6.91
N VAL A 56 0.55 -13.65 7.78
CA VAL A 56 -0.16 -12.51 8.36
C VAL A 56 0.76 -11.31 8.48
N GLY A 57 0.21 -10.12 8.24
CA GLY A 57 0.88 -8.86 8.54
C GLY A 57 0.90 -8.57 10.03
N LEU A 58 2.07 -8.29 10.59
CA LEU A 58 2.21 -7.93 12.00
C LEU A 58 2.31 -6.42 12.20
N GLU A 59 3.05 -5.72 11.34
CA GLU A 59 3.21 -4.28 11.41
C GLU A 59 3.41 -3.69 10.01
N PHE A 60 2.81 -2.53 9.74
CA PHE A 60 3.15 -1.72 8.59
C PHE A 60 3.20 -0.24 8.95
N SER A 61 4.19 0.47 8.41
CA SER A 61 4.28 1.92 8.48
C SER A 61 4.40 2.52 7.09
N PHE A 62 3.75 3.66 6.88
CA PHE A 62 3.65 4.32 5.59
C PHE A 62 4.07 5.78 5.69
N ARG A 63 4.83 6.24 4.70
CA ARG A 63 5.20 7.65 4.53
C ARG A 63 4.70 8.12 3.17
N PHE A 64 3.59 8.86 3.19
CA PHE A 64 3.02 9.53 2.01
C PHE A 64 3.88 10.75 1.66
N ARG A 65 4.47 10.75 0.46
CA ARG A 65 5.39 11.79 -0.01
C ARG A 65 4.78 12.67 -1.09
N LYS A 66 3.99 12.08 -1.98
CA LYS A 66 3.34 12.77 -3.09
C LYS A 66 1.97 12.19 -3.36
N ALA A 67 1.03 13.03 -3.77
CA ALA A 67 -0.26 12.58 -4.27
C ALA A 67 -0.10 11.83 -5.60
N ILE A 68 -0.98 10.84 -5.80
CA ILE A 68 -1.07 10.03 -7.02
C ILE A 68 -2.42 10.34 -7.65
N HIS A 69 -2.42 10.77 -8.91
CA HIS A 69 -3.68 11.07 -9.60
C HIS A 69 -4.46 9.78 -9.88
N ALA A 70 -5.79 9.88 -9.91
CA ALA A 70 -6.67 8.72 -10.07
C ALA A 70 -6.45 7.94 -11.39
N SER A 71 -5.93 8.59 -12.42
CA SER A 71 -5.60 8.01 -13.73
C SER A 71 -4.15 7.56 -13.86
N GLU A 72 -3.31 7.85 -12.88
CA GLU A 72 -1.87 7.62 -12.97
C GLU A 72 -1.52 6.14 -12.80
N LYS A 73 -0.62 5.63 -13.63
CA LYS A 73 -0.03 4.30 -13.44
C LYS A 73 1.00 4.36 -12.33
N ILE A 74 1.00 3.32 -11.49
CA ILE A 74 1.96 3.19 -10.41
C ILE A 74 2.73 1.89 -10.54
N LYS A 75 3.95 1.87 -9.98
CA LYS A 75 4.73 0.65 -9.77
C LYS A 75 4.89 0.42 -8.28
N ILE A 76 4.55 -0.78 -7.82
CA ILE A 76 4.76 -1.21 -6.44
C ILE A 76 6.04 -2.04 -6.40
N GLU A 77 6.94 -1.72 -5.48
CA GLU A 77 8.15 -2.48 -5.23
C GLU A 77 8.21 -2.87 -3.76
N MET A 78 8.51 -4.14 -3.50
CA MET A 78 8.68 -4.71 -2.17
C MET A 78 10.02 -5.44 -2.12
N LEU A 79 10.84 -5.12 -1.14
CA LEU A 79 12.14 -5.74 -0.89
C LEU A 79 12.10 -6.49 0.43
N VAL A 80 12.52 -7.76 0.42
CA VAL A 80 12.85 -8.50 1.65
C VAL A 80 14.18 -7.97 2.18
N VAL A 81 14.14 -7.42 3.39
CA VAL A 81 15.31 -6.82 4.05
C VAL A 81 15.97 -7.84 4.96
N ASN A 82 15.18 -8.68 5.64
CA ASN A 82 15.67 -9.64 6.60
C ASN A 82 14.64 -10.79 6.76
N VAL A 83 15.13 -11.97 7.12
CA VAL A 83 14.32 -13.16 7.43
C VAL A 83 14.87 -13.78 8.70
N THR A 84 14.03 -13.92 9.72
CA THR A 84 14.42 -14.46 11.03
C THR A 84 13.47 -15.57 11.45
N GLU A 85 14.01 -16.73 11.86
CA GLU A 85 13.21 -17.78 12.48
C GLU A 85 12.63 -17.31 13.81
N ASN A 86 11.38 -17.68 14.09
CA ASN A 86 10.70 -17.37 15.33
C ASN A 86 9.95 -18.59 15.85
N LEU A 87 10.60 -19.31 16.77
CA LEU A 87 10.06 -20.54 17.37
C LEU A 87 8.76 -20.29 18.14
N LYS A 88 8.66 -19.17 18.87
CA LYS A 88 7.46 -18.82 19.65
C LYS A 88 6.24 -18.63 18.75
N LEU A 89 6.44 -18.01 17.59
CA LEU A 89 5.38 -17.78 16.61
C LEU A 89 5.25 -18.92 15.59
N GLY A 90 6.10 -19.94 15.63
CA GLY A 90 6.05 -21.10 14.73
C GLY A 90 6.20 -20.73 13.26
N GLY A 91 7.19 -19.89 12.93
CA GLY A 91 7.40 -19.45 11.56
C GLY A 91 8.55 -18.45 11.40
N ARG A 92 8.63 -17.83 10.23
CA ARG A 92 9.63 -16.81 9.90
C ARG A 92 9.04 -15.41 9.98
N LEU A 93 9.73 -14.53 10.68
CA LEU A 93 9.53 -13.09 10.59
C LEU A 93 10.26 -12.55 9.38
N ILE A 94 9.57 -11.80 8.53
CA ILE A 94 10.13 -11.22 7.31
C ILE A 94 9.96 -9.71 7.36
N ASP A 95 11.08 -9.00 7.42
CA ASP A 95 11.14 -7.54 7.34
C ASP A 95 11.12 -7.10 5.88
N LEU A 96 10.27 -6.13 5.59
CA LEU A 96 10.00 -5.64 4.24
C LEU A 96 10.26 -4.13 4.16
N ARG A 97 10.79 -3.70 3.01
CA ARG A 97 10.82 -2.29 2.61
C ARG A 97 10.06 -2.14 1.30
N GLY A 98 9.00 -1.35 1.33
CA GLY A 98 8.13 -1.12 0.19
C GLY A 98 8.23 0.30 -0.34
N ARG A 99 7.85 0.49 -1.60
CA ARG A 99 7.55 1.81 -2.16
C ARG A 99 6.54 1.73 -3.29
N ILE A 100 5.82 2.84 -3.48
CA ILE A 100 5.03 3.11 -4.68
C ILE A 100 5.71 4.22 -5.46
N LEU A 101 6.03 3.92 -6.71
CA LEU A 101 6.58 4.85 -7.68
C LEU A 101 5.46 5.36 -8.58
N LYS A 102 5.49 6.67 -8.81
CA LYS A 102 4.76 7.39 -9.85
C LYS A 102 5.26 6.97 -11.24
N GLU A 103 4.50 7.25 -12.28
CA GLU A 103 4.89 6.93 -13.67
C GLU A 103 6.22 7.62 -14.06
N ASN A 104 6.47 8.80 -13.52
CA ASN A 104 7.71 9.56 -13.71
C ASN A 104 8.89 9.06 -12.82
N GLY A 105 8.77 7.90 -12.17
CA GLY A 105 9.80 7.28 -11.33
C GLY A 105 9.96 7.89 -9.94
N GLN A 106 9.19 8.93 -9.58
CA GLN A 106 9.27 9.52 -8.24
C GLN A 106 8.57 8.65 -7.19
N THR A 107 9.15 8.53 -6.00
CA THR A 107 8.49 7.85 -4.88
C THR A 107 7.31 8.66 -4.35
N ALA A 108 6.09 8.15 -4.53
CA ALA A 108 4.88 8.71 -3.94
C ALA A 108 4.65 8.22 -2.51
N LEU A 109 4.99 6.96 -2.23
CA LEU A 109 4.81 6.34 -0.93
C LEU A 109 6.02 5.48 -0.59
N GLY A 110 6.53 5.59 0.64
CA GLY A 110 7.46 4.62 1.22
C GLY A 110 6.77 3.79 2.28
N ALA A 111 7.17 2.53 2.43
CA ALA A 111 6.62 1.61 3.42
C ALA A 111 7.71 0.79 4.11
N LYS A 112 7.45 0.42 5.36
CA LYS A 112 8.08 -0.74 6.02
C LYS A 112 6.99 -1.71 6.43
N GLY A 113 7.30 -2.99 6.39
CA GLY A 113 6.39 -4.05 6.82
C GLY A 113 7.11 -5.13 7.60
N LEU A 114 6.41 -5.75 8.53
CA LEU A 114 6.81 -6.98 9.20
C LEU A 114 5.68 -7.97 8.99
N ILE A 115 6.02 -9.15 8.47
CA ILE A 115 5.06 -10.24 8.30
C ILE A 115 5.56 -11.49 9.03
N LEU A 116 4.61 -12.34 9.42
CA LEU A 116 4.87 -13.71 9.85
C LEU A 116 4.43 -14.67 8.75
N LEU A 117 5.34 -15.52 8.30
CA LEU A 117 5.05 -16.67 7.45
C LEU A 117 5.15 -17.94 8.30
N LYS A 118 4.03 -18.64 8.47
CA LYS A 118 3.98 -19.86 9.30
C LYS A 118 4.73 -21.01 8.64
N ASN A 119 5.33 -21.86 9.47
CA ASN A 119 5.77 -23.18 9.01
C ASN A 119 4.53 -24.02 8.70
N THR A 120 4.53 -24.68 7.54
CA THR A 120 3.54 -25.69 7.19
C THR A 120 3.74 -26.96 8.00
#